data_AF-A0A5C8L2V4-F1
#
_entry.id   AF-A0A5C8L2V4-F1
#
_cell.length_a   1.000
_cell.length_b   1.000
_cell.length_c   1.000
_cell.angle_alpha   90.00
_cell.angle_beta   90.00
_cell.angle_gamma   90.00
#
_symmetry.space_group_name_H-M   'P 1'
#
loop_
_entity.id
_entity.type
_entity.pdbx_description
1 polymer ?
#
loop_
_entity_poly.entity_id
_entity_poly.type
_entity_poly.pdbx_seq_one_letter_code
_entity_poly.pdbx_strand_id
1 'polypeptide(L)'
;MNTSHNFRFIERDYWYHKALCDTDHLLPEQIEVILDEAHTDYADYTFKFYDDGTVMIIDNDTNNHIKPRELTGAVYDFYIRKRIHLIKTNLMEKQLQYA
;
A
#
# COMPACT_ATOMS: atom_id res chain seq x y z
N MET A 1 23.44 -8.68 0.48
CA MET A 1 22.22 -8.45 1.28
C MET A 1 21.09 -8.30 0.28
N ASN A 2 19.97 -9.00 0.43
CA ASN A 2 18.80 -8.75 -0.43
C ASN A 2 18.31 -7.33 -0.16
N THR A 3 18.39 -6.47 -1.16
CA THR A 3 17.80 -5.14 -1.17
C THR A 3 16.29 -5.27 -1.05
N SER A 4 15.69 -4.37 -0.25
CA SER A 4 14.25 -4.38 0.01
C SER A 4 13.65 -3.00 -0.13
N HIS A 5 12.49 -2.92 -0.77
CA HIS A 5 11.68 -1.72 -0.88
C HIS A 5 10.57 -1.76 0.17
N ASN A 6 10.66 -0.84 1.14
CA ASN A 6 9.73 -0.76 2.26
C ASN A 6 8.64 0.27 2.00
N PHE A 7 7.39 -0.10 2.25
CA PHE A 7 6.25 0.80 2.18
C PHE A 7 5.35 0.62 3.40
N ARG A 8 4.98 1.71 4.05
CA ARG A 8 3.90 1.71 5.02
C ARG A 8 2.59 2.03 4.30
N PHE A 9 1.54 1.31 4.68
CA PHE A 9 0.18 1.52 4.22
C PHE A 9 -0.66 1.85 5.44
N ILE A 10 -1.32 3.01 5.41
CA ILE A 10 -2.30 3.41 6.40
C ILE A 10 -3.62 3.52 5.64
N GLU A 11 -4.63 2.75 6.04
CA GLU A 11 -5.89 2.66 5.32
C GLU A 11 -6.64 3.99 5.30
N ARG A 12 -6.54 4.78 6.38
CA ARG A 12 -7.09 6.14 6.44
C ARG A 12 -6.54 7.01 5.31
N ASP A 13 -5.23 7.03 5.13
CA ASP A 13 -4.55 7.82 4.09
C ASP A 13 -4.96 7.36 2.69
N TYR A 14 -5.15 6.05 2.49
CA TYR A 14 -5.65 5.50 1.24
C TYR A 14 -7.03 6.05 0.91
N TRP A 15 -7.97 6.00 1.85
CA TRP A 15 -9.33 6.51 1.64
C TRP A 15 -9.37 8.02 1.48
N TYR A 16 -8.54 8.75 2.25
CA TYR A 16 -8.39 10.19 2.12
C TYR A 16 -7.95 10.58 0.70
N HIS A 17 -6.85 10.00 0.22
CA HIS A 17 -6.36 10.28 -1.13
C HIS A 17 -7.34 9.86 -2.21
N LYS A 18 -8.04 8.74 -2.02
CA LYS A 18 -9.06 8.29 -2.96
C LYS A 18 -10.24 9.25 -3.03
N ALA A 19 -10.75 9.71 -1.89
CA ALA A 19 -11.82 10.70 -1.84
C ALA A 19 -11.42 12.03 -2.49
N LEU A 20 -10.18 12.49 -2.25
CA LEU A 20 -9.63 13.68 -2.91
C LEU A 20 -9.57 13.55 -4.43
N CYS A 21 -9.29 12.35 -4.96
CA CYS A 21 -9.23 12.12 -6.40
C CYS A 21 -10.61 11.88 -7.03
N ASP A 22 -11.54 11.28 -6.29
CA ASP A 22 -12.84 10.82 -6.82
C ASP A 22 -13.94 11.87 -6.66
N THR A 23 -13.74 12.94 -5.87
CA THR A 23 -14.78 13.94 -5.58
C THR A 23 -14.32 15.38 -5.85
N ASP A 24 -15.06 16.08 -6.71
CA ASP A 24 -14.84 17.51 -6.99
C ASP A 24 -15.61 18.44 -6.02
N HIS A 25 -16.39 17.88 -5.11
CA HIS A 25 -17.39 18.60 -4.32
C HIS A 25 -17.16 18.56 -2.81
N LEU A 26 -16.22 17.73 -2.35
CA LEU A 26 -15.86 17.66 -0.94
C LEU A 26 -14.57 18.45 -0.71
N LEU A 27 -14.60 19.34 0.27
CA LEU A 27 -13.40 19.98 0.75
C LEU A 27 -12.56 18.98 1.57
N PRO A 28 -11.22 19.10 1.58
CA PRO A 28 -10.34 18.24 2.36
C PRO A 28 -10.78 18.08 3.81
N GLU A 29 -11.19 19.17 4.48
CA GLU A 29 -11.63 19.14 5.88
C GLU A 29 -12.90 18.33 6.08
N GLN A 30 -13.80 18.30 5.09
CA GLN A 30 -15.01 17.48 5.15
C GLN A 30 -14.67 15.99 5.03
N ILE A 31 -13.67 15.65 4.22
CA ILE A 31 -13.19 14.27 4.09
C ILE A 31 -12.58 13.80 5.42
N GLU A 32 -11.76 14.63 6.06
CA GLU A 32 -11.17 14.33 7.38
C GLU A 32 -12.27 14.03 8.42
N VAL A 33 -13.30 14.88 8.51
CA VAL A 33 -14.43 14.68 9.43
C VAL A 33 -15.17 13.37 9.14
N ILE A 34 -15.46 13.09 7.87
CA ILE A 34 -16.15 11.85 7.47
C ILE A 34 -15.33 10.63 7.86
N LEU A 35 -14.01 10.66 7.64
CA LEU A 35 -13.13 9.56 7.98
C LEU A 35 -13.03 9.36 9.50
N ASP A 36 -12.91 10.45 10.27
CA ASP A 36 -12.87 10.38 11.73
C ASP A 36 -14.18 9.85 12.35
N GLU A 37 -15.32 10.15 11.72
CA GLU A 37 -16.63 9.62 12.14
C GLU A 37 -16.87 8.16 11.70
N ALA A 38 -16.24 7.71 10.61
CA ALA A 38 -16.58 6.46 9.95
C ALA A 38 -16.15 5.18 10.69
N HIS A 39 -15.07 5.18 11.49
CA HIS A 39 -14.71 4.16 12.51
C HIS A 39 -13.27 4.30 13.03
N THR A 40 -12.97 3.56 14.11
CA THR A 40 -11.83 3.72 15.02
C THR A 40 -10.55 2.96 14.62
N ASP A 41 -10.65 1.91 13.79
CA ASP A 41 -9.55 0.98 13.53
C ASP A 41 -9.23 0.88 12.02
N TYR A 42 -8.40 1.81 11.53
CA TYR A 42 -7.86 1.75 10.18
C TYR A 42 -6.65 0.81 10.13
N ALA A 43 -6.62 -0.07 9.13
CA ALA A 43 -5.49 -0.96 8.94
C ALA A 43 -4.16 -0.21 8.74
N ASP A 44 -3.13 -0.60 9.50
CA ASP A 44 -1.75 -0.12 9.34
C ASP A 44 -0.80 -1.29 9.08
N TYR A 45 -0.19 -1.31 7.89
CA TYR A 45 0.65 -2.40 7.43
C TYR A 45 2.01 -1.91 6.95
N THR A 46 3.05 -2.67 7.25
CA THR A 46 4.37 -2.50 6.63
C THR A 46 4.63 -3.61 5.63
N PHE A 47 4.89 -3.23 4.38
CA PHE A 47 5.31 -4.11 3.30
C PHE A 47 6.81 -3.97 3.08
N LYS A 48 7.52 -5.09 3.01
CA LYS A 48 8.91 -5.16 2.54
C LYS A 48 8.96 -6.06 1.32
N PHE A 49 9.12 -5.47 0.14
CA PHE A 49 9.28 -6.20 -1.11
C PHE A 49 10.76 -6.42 -1.38
N TYR A 50 11.13 -7.65 -1.74
CA TYR A 50 12.50 -8.01 -2.05
C TYR A 50 12.69 -8.17 -3.56
N ASP A 51 13.92 -8.00 -4.02
CA ASP A 51 14.26 -8.09 -5.46
C ASP A 51 14.08 -9.50 -6.05
N ASP A 52 14.04 -10.53 -5.21
CA ASP A 52 13.70 -11.90 -5.59
C ASP A 52 12.18 -12.12 -5.80
N GLY A 53 11.38 -11.07 -5.60
CA GLY A 53 9.93 -11.10 -5.76
C GLY A 53 9.15 -11.59 -4.54
N THR A 54 9.84 -11.93 -3.45
CA THR A 54 9.21 -12.23 -2.17
C THR A 54 8.74 -10.95 -1.48
N VAL A 55 7.81 -11.10 -0.53
CA VAL A 55 7.28 -9.99 0.25
C VAL A 55 7.09 -10.43 1.70
N MET A 56 7.47 -9.56 2.62
CA MET A 56 7.11 -9.66 4.02
C MET A 56 6.09 -8.58 4.35
N ILE A 57 4.98 -8.97 4.96
CA ILE A 57 3.90 -8.06 5.35
C ILE A 57 3.75 -8.16 6.86
N ILE A 58 3.75 -7.02 7.53
CA ILE A 58 3.62 -6.90 8.99
C ILE A 58 2.39 -6.06 9.25
N ASP A 59 1.45 -6.60 10.03
CA ASP A 59 0.40 -5.82 10.69
C ASP A 59 1.06 -5.02 11.81
N ASN A 60 1.02 -3.68 11.74
CA ASN A 60 1.71 -2.82 12.70
C ASN A 60 0.98 -2.73 14.06
N ASP A 61 -0.31 -3.09 14.11
CA ASP A 61 -1.09 -3.08 15.35
C ASP A 61 -0.83 -4.33 16.18
N THR A 62 -0.82 -5.50 15.51
CA THR A 62 -0.61 -6.79 16.18
C THR A 62 0.83 -7.31 16.09
N ASN A 63 1.67 -6.67 15.29
CA ASN A 63 3.04 -7.09 14.95
C ASN A 63 3.12 -8.51 14.33
N ASN A 64 2.02 -9.00 13.77
CA ASN A 64 1.95 -10.31 13.13
C ASN A 64 2.40 -10.28 11.68
N HIS A 65 2.96 -11.39 11.21
CA HIS A 65 3.25 -11.60 9.80
C HIS A 65 2.01 -12.08 9.05
N ILE A 66 1.63 -11.33 8.01
CA ILE A 66 0.44 -11.63 7.20
C ILE A 66 0.86 -12.17 5.83
N LYS A 67 0.16 -13.18 5.32
CA LYS A 67 0.39 -13.69 3.95
C LYS A 67 -0.44 -12.87 2.96
N PRO A 68 0.05 -12.70 1.71
CA PRO A 68 -0.69 -11.96 0.68
C PRO A 68 -2.14 -12.42 0.46
N ARG A 69 -2.41 -13.72 0.63
CA ARG A 69 -3.75 -14.32 0.47
C ARG A 69 -4.75 -13.94 1.59
N GLU A 70 -4.25 -13.41 2.70
CA GLU A 70 -5.04 -12.99 3.86
C GLU A 70 -5.42 -11.51 3.76
N LEU A 71 -4.83 -10.77 2.81
CA LEU A 71 -5.18 -9.37 2.58
C LEU A 71 -6.55 -9.24 1.91
N THR A 72 -7.28 -8.22 2.31
CA THR A 72 -8.58 -7.85 1.73
C THR A 72 -8.68 -6.34 1.54
N GLY A 73 -9.70 -5.89 0.78
CA GLY A 73 -10.04 -4.47 0.68
C GLY A 73 -8.88 -3.58 0.16
N ALA A 74 -8.73 -2.41 0.78
CA ALA A 74 -7.76 -1.39 0.38
C ALA A 74 -6.30 -1.89 0.51
N VAL A 75 -6.01 -2.65 1.57
CA VAL A 75 -4.68 -3.24 1.79
C VAL A 75 -4.29 -4.17 0.63
N TYR A 76 -5.23 -4.98 0.16
CA TYR A 76 -5.00 -5.88 -0.98
C TYR A 76 -4.81 -5.11 -2.30
N ASP A 77 -5.64 -4.09 -2.57
CA ASP A 77 -5.48 -3.23 -3.75
C ASP A 77 -4.08 -2.56 -3.76
N PHE A 78 -3.66 -2.02 -2.61
CA PHE A 78 -2.34 -1.44 -2.45
C PHE A 78 -1.22 -2.45 -2.76
N TYR A 79 -1.30 -3.65 -2.18
CA TYR A 79 -0.32 -4.72 -2.41
C TYR A 79 -0.17 -5.05 -3.90
N ILE A 80 -1.28 -5.26 -4.60
CA ILE A 80 -1.27 -5.60 -6.02
C ILE A 80 -0.65 -4.49 -6.86
N ARG A 81 -1.06 -3.23 -6.63
CA ARG A 81 -0.53 -2.07 -7.37
C ARG A 81 0.97 -1.89 -7.16
N LYS A 82 1.45 -1.98 -5.92
CA LYS A 82 2.87 -1.85 -5.61
C LYS A 82 3.68 -3.01 -6.19
N ARG A 83 3.16 -4.23 -6.12
CA ARG A 83 3.83 -5.39 -6.73
C ARG A 83 3.98 -5.24 -8.25
N ILE A 84 2.92 -4.82 -8.94
CA ILE A 84 2.98 -4.57 -10.39
C ILE A 84 3.98 -3.46 -10.71
N HIS A 85 3.98 -2.37 -9.94
CA HIS A 85 4.90 -1.26 -10.13
C HIS A 85 6.36 -1.72 -10.04
N LEU A 86 6.73 -2.44 -8.98
CA LEU A 86 8.10 -2.93 -8.80
C LEU A 86 8.53 -3.91 -9.89
N ILE A 87 7.64 -4.81 -10.32
CA ILE A 87 7.92 -5.73 -11.44
C ILE A 87 8.23 -4.95 -12.72
N LYS A 88 7.44 -3.91 -13.04
CA LYS A 88 7.65 -3.07 -14.22
C LYS A 88 8.98 -2.31 -14.14
N THR A 89 9.28 -1.71 -12.99
CA THR A 89 10.54 -0.99 -12.76
C THR A 89 11.75 -1.92 -12.96
N ASN A 90 11.74 -3.10 -12.32
CA ASN A 90 12.82 -4.08 -12.45
C ASN A 90 13.00 -4.56 -13.90
N LEU A 91 11.90 -4.76 -14.64
CA LEU A 91 11.96 -5.15 -16.05
C LEU A 91 12.60 -4.05 -16.91
N MET A 92 12.21 -2.79 -16.69
CA MET A 92 12.78 -1.64 -17.41
C MET A 92 14.28 -1.47 -17.11
N GLU A 93 14.69 -1.61 -15.85
CA GLU A 93 16.09 -1.52 -15.45
C GLU A 93 16.94 -2.61 -16.13
N LYS A 94 16.44 -3.85 -16.17
CA LYS A 94 17.11 -4.95 -16.89
C LYS A 94 17.18 -4.68 -18.39
N GLN A 95 16.10 -4.20 -19.00
CA GLN A 95 16.12 -3.82 -20.42
C GLN A 95 17.19 -2.76 -20.70
N LEU A 96 17.35 -1.76 -19.83
CA LEU A 96 18.37 -0.72 -19.98
C LEU A 96 19.80 -1.26 -19.79
N GLN A 97 20.00 -2.22 -18.88
CA GLN A 97 21.32 -2.80 -18.60
C GLN A 97 21.83 -3.70 -19.75
N TYR A 98 20.92 -4.35 -20.48
CA TYR A 98 21.25 -5.29 -21.56
C TYR A 98 20.93 -4.74 -22.97
N ALA A 99 20.55 -3.47 -23.08
CA ALA A 99 20.42 -2.74 -24.35
C ALA A 99 21.77 -2.19 -24.81
#